data_AF-A0AA52FDS3-F1
#
_entry.id   AF-A0AA52FDS3-F1
#
_cell.length_a   1.000
_cell.length_b   1.000
_cell.length_c   1.000
_cell.angle_alpha   90.00
_cell.angle_beta   90.00
_cell.angle_gamma   90.00
#
_symmetry.space_group_name_H-M   'P 1'
#
loop_
_entity.id
_entity.type
_entity.pdbx_description
1 polymer ?
#
loop_
_entity_poly.entity_id
_entity_poly.type
_entity_poly.pdbx_seq_one_letter_code
_entity_poly.pdbx_strand_id
1 'polypeptide(L)'
;MSSDVPVSHQEQRTRAEATPSQGTPWAQGPGRPQGIPETAAILNQRIITRESLDSSVPAALKLKKRIKRFALDNELDHLPIGDIVSVALDEWLTTRGF
;
A
#
# COMPACT_ATOMS: atom_id res chain seq x y z
N MET A 1 8.83 -57.28 -31.37
CA MET A 1 10.03 -56.73 -30.70
C MET A 1 10.27 -55.32 -31.22
N SER A 2 10.78 -54.46 -30.34
CA SER A 2 11.16 -53.05 -30.50
C SER A 2 10.08 -52.00 -30.23
N SER A 3 10.12 -51.53 -28.98
CA SER A 3 9.51 -50.32 -28.43
C SER A 3 10.24 -49.08 -28.96
N ASP A 4 9.54 -47.95 -29.10
CA ASP A 4 10.18 -46.63 -29.06
C ASP A 4 9.29 -45.64 -28.29
N VAL A 5 9.95 -44.86 -27.43
CA VAL A 5 9.44 -44.09 -26.30
C VAL A 5 9.51 -42.60 -26.69
N PRO A 6 8.59 -41.73 -26.27
CA PRO A 6 8.67 -40.31 -26.63
C PRO A 6 9.85 -39.65 -25.88
N VAL A 7 10.85 -39.20 -26.62
CA VAL A 7 11.95 -38.41 -26.07
C VAL A 7 11.44 -37.01 -25.74
N SER A 8 11.39 -36.74 -24.44
CA SER A 8 11.19 -35.43 -23.86
C SER A 8 12.53 -34.68 -23.89
N HIS A 9 12.69 -33.74 -24.82
CA HIS A 9 13.83 -32.81 -24.78
C HIS A 9 13.49 -31.60 -23.92
N GLN A 10 13.79 -31.79 -22.64
CA GLN A 10 14.11 -30.76 -21.69
C GLN A 10 15.31 -29.92 -22.21
N GLU A 11 15.40 -28.68 -21.73
CA GLU A 11 16.63 -27.84 -21.68
C GLU A 11 16.95 -26.93 -22.88
N GLN A 12 16.31 -25.76 -22.88
CA GLN A 12 16.89 -24.46 -23.24
C GLN A 12 15.80 -23.43 -22.89
N ARG A 13 15.99 -22.45 -22.02
CA ARG A 13 17.16 -21.68 -21.63
C ARG A 13 16.76 -20.91 -20.38
N THR A 14 17.74 -20.61 -19.53
CA THR A 14 17.73 -19.50 -18.55
C THR A 14 16.61 -19.59 -17.50
N ARG A 15 16.91 -20.06 -16.29
CA ARG A 15 17.51 -19.20 -15.26
C ARG A 15 17.07 -17.74 -15.41
N ALA A 16 15.79 -17.49 -15.19
CA ALA A 16 15.39 -16.28 -14.52
C ALA A 16 15.16 -16.68 -13.05
N GLU A 17 16.26 -16.83 -12.31
CA GLU A 17 16.23 -16.38 -10.91
C GLU A 17 15.79 -14.92 -11.02
N ALA A 18 14.49 -14.68 -10.87
CA ALA A 18 14.01 -13.35 -10.58
C ALA A 18 14.61 -13.02 -9.22
N THR A 19 15.76 -12.34 -9.26
CA THR A 19 16.30 -11.66 -8.09
C THR A 19 15.11 -10.87 -7.54
N PRO A 20 14.64 -11.14 -6.31
CA PRO A 20 13.66 -10.26 -5.71
C PRO A 20 14.37 -8.92 -5.69
N SER A 21 13.87 -7.96 -6.47
CA SER A 21 14.36 -6.60 -6.41
C SER A 21 14.22 -6.16 -4.96
N GLN A 22 15.29 -6.27 -4.19
CA GLN A 22 15.45 -5.55 -2.94
C GLN A 22 15.65 -4.10 -3.35
N GLY A 23 14.58 -3.49 -3.87
CA GLY A 23 14.46 -2.04 -3.85
C GLY A 23 14.69 -1.61 -2.42
N THR A 24 15.42 -0.52 -2.23
CA THR A 24 15.68 0.08 -0.93
C THR A 24 14.40 -0.01 -0.11
N PRO A 25 14.41 -0.70 1.05
CA PRO A 25 13.21 -0.82 1.83
C PRO A 25 12.68 0.58 2.04
N TRP A 26 11.40 0.82 1.74
CA TRP A 26 10.66 2.02 2.19
C TRP A 26 10.61 2.09 3.73
N ALA A 27 11.49 1.38 4.43
CA ALA A 27 11.37 1.03 5.81
C ALA A 27 11.79 2.19 6.70
N GLN A 28 12.70 3.09 6.27
CA GLN A 28 13.23 4.15 7.13
C GLN A 28 13.61 5.42 6.35
N GLY A 29 13.28 6.58 6.92
CA GLY A 29 13.56 7.94 6.48
C GLY A 29 14.11 8.77 7.65
N PRO A 30 14.42 10.06 7.44
CA PRO A 30 15.12 10.91 8.42
C PRO A 30 14.30 11.33 9.65
N GLY A 31 13.05 10.87 9.79
CA GLY A 31 12.06 11.35 10.74
C GLY A 31 11.01 12.23 10.08
N ARG A 32 9.87 12.45 10.77
CA ARG A 32 8.86 13.41 10.34
C ARG A 32 9.50 14.81 10.17
N PRO A 33 9.35 15.48 9.01
CA PRO A 33 9.86 16.83 8.81
C PRO A 33 9.32 17.85 9.81
N GLN A 34 10.18 18.79 10.23
CA GLN A 34 9.75 19.89 11.09
C GLN A 34 8.74 20.79 10.36
N GLY A 35 7.61 21.07 11.01
CA GLY A 35 6.55 21.92 10.47
C GLY A 35 5.36 21.16 9.86
N ILE A 36 5.41 19.83 9.80
CA ILE A 36 4.24 19.01 9.44
C ILE A 36 3.41 18.74 10.70
N PRO A 37 2.14 19.19 10.76
CA PRO A 37 1.28 18.96 11.92
C PRO A 37 0.81 17.51 11.97
N GLU A 38 0.39 17.07 13.16
CA GLU A 38 -0.27 15.78 13.32
C GLU A 38 -1.62 15.76 12.61
N THR A 39 -1.92 14.69 11.88
CA THR A 39 -3.16 14.57 11.09
C THR A 39 -4.41 14.75 11.95
N ALA A 40 -4.45 14.16 13.15
CA ALA A 40 -5.57 14.31 14.08
C ALA A 40 -5.84 15.78 14.46
N ALA A 41 -4.78 16.58 14.62
CA ALA A 41 -4.91 18.00 14.94
C ALA A 41 -5.52 18.80 13.78
N ILE A 42 -5.26 18.41 12.54
CA ILE A 42 -5.85 19.05 11.35
C ILE A 42 -7.30 18.60 11.16
N LEU A 43 -7.58 17.31 11.24
CA LEU A 43 -8.92 16.76 11.00
C LEU A 43 -9.96 17.21 12.03
N ASN A 44 -9.54 17.63 13.22
CA ASN A 44 -10.42 18.18 14.25
C ASN A 44 -10.84 19.65 14.01
N GLN A 45 -10.32 20.32 12.98
CA GLN A 45 -10.67 21.71 12.67
C GLN A 45 -12.06 21.84 12.04
N ARG A 46 -12.76 22.95 12.31
CA ARG A 46 -14.14 23.18 11.80
C ARG A 46 -14.21 23.37 10.27
N ILE A 47 -13.17 23.96 9.68
CA ILE A 47 -13.09 24.24 8.24
C ILE A 47 -11.69 23.83 7.80
N ILE A 48 -11.60 22.92 6.82
CA ILE A 48 -10.34 22.38 6.33
C ILE A 48 -10.35 22.46 4.81
N THR A 49 -9.32 23.08 4.24
CA THR A 49 -9.08 23.02 2.79
C THR A 49 -8.46 21.66 2.45
N ARG A 50 -9.06 20.94 1.51
CA ARG A 50 -8.62 19.61 1.09
C ARG A 50 -8.05 19.68 -0.33
N GLU A 51 -6.85 19.15 -0.51
CA GLU A 51 -6.32 18.85 -1.84
C GLU A 51 -6.75 17.45 -2.30
N SER A 52 -6.79 17.24 -3.62
CA SER A 52 -7.00 15.90 -4.16
C SER A 52 -5.69 15.13 -4.12
N LEU A 53 -5.72 13.94 -3.50
CA LEU A 53 -4.63 12.98 -3.64
C LEU A 53 -4.74 12.31 -5.02
N ASP A 54 -3.91 12.72 -5.98
CA ASP A 54 -3.85 12.09 -7.29
C ASP A 54 -3.22 10.71 -7.17
N SER A 55 -4.05 9.66 -7.23
CA SER A 55 -3.60 8.29 -7.07
C SER A 55 -4.41 7.32 -7.93
N SER A 56 -3.69 6.55 -8.75
CA SER A 56 -4.27 5.42 -9.49
C SER A 56 -4.12 4.14 -8.67
N VAL A 57 -5.23 3.62 -8.16
CA VAL A 57 -5.25 2.36 -7.38
C VAL A 57 -5.83 1.21 -8.20
N PRO A 58 -5.16 0.05 -8.30
CA PRO A 58 -5.70 -1.11 -9.01
C PRO A 58 -7.03 -1.59 -8.42
N ALA A 59 -8.08 -1.67 -9.23
CA ALA A 59 -9.41 -2.10 -8.81
C ALA A 59 -9.43 -3.53 -8.23
N ALA A 60 -8.54 -4.40 -8.71
CA ALA A 60 -8.39 -5.78 -8.24
C ALA A 60 -8.11 -5.87 -6.72
N LEU A 61 -7.47 -4.86 -6.13
CA LEU A 61 -7.17 -4.81 -4.70
C LEU A 61 -8.40 -4.49 -3.84
N LYS A 62 -9.49 -3.99 -4.45
CA LYS A 62 -10.77 -3.65 -3.79
C LYS A 62 -10.58 -2.78 -2.53
N LEU A 63 -9.58 -1.89 -2.52
CA LEU A 63 -9.19 -1.13 -1.32
C LEU A 63 -10.34 -0.33 -0.71
N LYS A 64 -11.12 0.38 -1.52
CA LYS A 64 -12.31 1.12 -1.03
C LYS A 64 -13.29 0.23 -0.27
N LYS A 65 -13.50 -1.02 -0.70
CA LYS A 65 -14.38 -1.97 -0.01
C LYS A 65 -13.77 -2.44 1.33
N ARG A 66 -12.47 -2.72 1.34
CA ARG A 66 -11.74 -3.14 2.55
C ARG A 66 -11.72 -2.04 3.61
N ILE A 67 -11.48 -0.78 3.21
CA ILE A 67 -11.50 0.38 4.13
C ILE A 67 -12.90 0.59 4.70
N LYS A 68 -13.95 0.51 3.88
CA LYS A 68 -15.33 0.57 4.38
C LYS A 68 -15.65 -0.53 5.39
N ARG A 69 -15.16 -1.75 5.14
CA ARG A 69 -15.37 -2.86 6.07
C ARG A 69 -14.62 -2.63 7.38
N PHE A 70 -13.35 -2.21 7.30
CA PHE A 70 -12.58 -1.80 8.48
C PHE A 70 -13.29 -0.72 9.29
N ALA A 71 -13.84 0.30 8.63
CA ALA A 71 -14.57 1.36 9.32
C ALA A 71 -15.78 0.81 10.10
N LEU A 72 -16.58 -0.07 9.48
CA LEU A 72 -17.72 -0.72 10.14
C LEU A 72 -17.30 -1.61 11.31
N ASP A 73 -16.23 -2.39 11.15
CA ASP A 73 -15.74 -3.31 12.17
C ASP A 73 -15.14 -2.57 13.40
N ASN A 74 -14.84 -1.26 13.26
CA ASN A 74 -14.22 -0.43 14.29
C ASN A 74 -15.05 0.80 14.67
N GLU A 75 -16.35 0.85 14.32
CA GLU A 75 -17.26 1.97 14.64
C GLU A 75 -16.83 3.34 14.07
N LEU A 76 -16.06 3.34 12.97
CA LEU A 76 -15.57 4.53 12.27
C LEU A 76 -16.40 4.86 11.02
N ASP A 77 -17.54 4.22 10.81
CA ASP A 77 -18.37 4.36 9.61
C ASP A 77 -18.99 5.76 9.45
N HIS A 78 -19.02 6.54 10.53
CA HIS A 78 -19.38 7.95 10.54
C HIS A 78 -18.27 8.86 9.99
N LEU A 79 -17.02 8.39 9.88
CA LEU A 79 -15.89 9.18 9.38
C LEU A 79 -15.79 9.11 7.85
N PRO A 80 -15.40 10.21 7.17
CA PRO A 80 -15.09 10.16 5.75
C PRO A 80 -13.93 9.19 5.46
N ILE A 81 -14.03 8.41 4.38
CA ILE A 81 -12.96 7.48 3.96
C ILE A 81 -11.62 8.20 3.79
N GLY A 82 -11.64 9.43 3.28
CA GLY A 82 -10.43 10.24 3.12
C GLY A 82 -9.72 10.48 4.45
N ASP A 83 -10.47 10.74 5.52
CA ASP A 83 -9.93 11.05 6.84
C ASP A 83 -9.27 9.79 7.46
N ILE A 84 -9.90 8.62 7.28
CA ILE A 84 -9.33 7.32 7.67
C ILE A 84 -8.02 7.06 6.91
N VAL A 85 -8.00 7.33 5.60
CA VAL A 85 -6.81 7.15 4.76
C VAL A 85 -5.69 8.11 5.19
N SER A 86 -6.01 9.37 5.46
CA SER A 86 -5.02 10.37 5.90
C SER A 86 -4.35 9.96 7.21
N VAL A 87 -5.13 9.54 8.22
CA VAL A 87 -4.57 9.08 9.50
C VAL A 87 -3.69 7.85 9.31
N ALA A 88 -4.18 6.84 8.60
CA ALA A 88 -3.43 5.60 8.37
C ALA A 88 -2.13 5.84 7.59
N LEU A 89 -2.14 6.75 6.61
CA LEU A 89 -0.96 7.08 5.83
C LEU A 89 0.05 7.89 6.65
N ASP A 90 -0.41 8.86 7.43
CA ASP A 90 0.45 9.65 8.32
C ASP A 90 1.14 8.77 9.38
N GLU A 91 0.42 7.83 9.99
CA GLU A 91 1.00 6.87 10.93
C GLU A 91 2.02 5.95 10.24
N TRP A 92 1.70 5.47 9.03
CA TRP A 92 2.59 4.63 8.25
C TRP A 92 3.90 5.34 7.88
N LEU A 93 3.83 6.63 7.49
CA LEU A 93 4.97 7.49 7.18
C LEU A 93 5.78 7.79 8.45
N THR A 94 5.11 8.20 9.52
CA THR A 94 5.74 8.55 10.80
C THR A 94 6.52 7.36 11.37
N THR A 95 5.93 6.16 11.34
CA THR A 95 6.59 4.90 11.79
C THR A 95 7.86 4.58 10.99
N ARG A 96 7.95 5.09 9.76
CA ARG A 96 9.12 4.96 8.88
C ARG A 96 10.01 6.18 8.91
N GLY A 97 9.74 7.18 9.73
CA GLY A 97 10.52 8.42 9.75
C GLY A 97 10.35 9.26 8.48
N PHE A 98 9.13 9.40 7.98
CA PHE A 98 8.77 10.36 6.94
C PHE A 98 7.70 11.33 7.45
#